data_AF-A0A920K348-F1
#
_entry.id   AF-A0A920K348-F1
#
_cell.length_a   1.000
_cell.length_b   1.000
_cell.length_c   1.000
_cell.angle_alpha   90.00
_cell.angle_beta   90.00
_cell.angle_gamma   90.00
#
_symmetry.space_group_name_H-M   'P 1'
#
loop_
_entity.id
_entity.type
_entity.pdbx_description
1 polymer ?
#
loop_
_entity_poly.entity_id
_entity_poly.type
_entity_poly.pdbx_seq_one_letter_code
_entity_poly.pdbx_strand_id
1 'polypeptide(L)' 'MSLSKPYGGLGISILSTPKGVMSDHQAKKNNVGGEILCEVF' A
#
# COMPACT_ATOMS: atom_id res chain seq x y z
N MET A 1 -0.26 8.91 8.83
CA MET A 1 0.77 8.59 7.81
C MET A 1 0.09 8.62 6.45
N SER A 2 0.38 9.62 5.62
CA SER A 2 -0.19 9.69 4.26
C SER A 2 0.62 8.75 3.37
N LEU A 3 -0.02 7.70 2.84
CA LEU A 3 0.53 6.91 1.75
C LEU A 3 0.50 7.77 0.49
N SER A 4 1.63 8.40 0.17
CA SER A 4 1.82 9.12 -1.08
C SER A 4 1.62 8.13 -2.23
N LYS A 5 0.71 8.45 -3.17
CA LYS A 5 0.40 7.54 -4.27
C LYS A 5 1.59 7.48 -5.25
N PRO A 6 2.12 6.30 -5.57
CA PRO A 6 3.15 6.17 -6.60
C PRO A 6 2.62 6.65 -7.96
N TYR A 7 3.49 7.30 -8.76
CA TYR A 7 3.23 7.72 -10.16
C TYR A 7 1.93 8.53 -10.37
N GLY A 8 1.64 9.50 -9.50
CA GLY A 8 0.45 10.34 -9.64
C GLY A 8 -0.87 9.58 -9.45
N GLY A 9 -0.84 8.38 -8.85
CA GLY A 9 -2.01 7.53 -8.65
C GLY A 9 -2.21 6.44 -9.70
N LEU A 10 -1.24 6.24 -10.61
CA LEU A 10 -1.25 5.13 -11.57
C LEU A 10 -0.50 3.89 -11.09
N GLY A 11 0.36 4.02 -10.08
CA GLY A 11 1.09 2.90 -9.50
C GLY A 11 0.35 2.21 -8.35
N ILE A 12 0.85 1.06 -7.94
CA ILE A 12 0.36 0.31 -6.76
C ILE A 12 1.54 0.03 -5.84
N SER A 13 1.44 0.43 -4.56
CA SER A 13 2.38 0.00 -3.53
C SER A 13 1.87 -1.30 -2.90
N ILE A 14 2.75 -2.30 -2.77
CA ILE A 14 2.47 -3.57 -2.11
C ILE A 14 3.03 -3.51 -0.69
N LEU A 15 2.17 -3.74 0.30
CA LEU A 15 2.50 -3.60 1.71
C LEU A 15 2.49 -4.96 2.42
N SER A 16 3.48 -5.17 3.29
CA SER A 16 3.42 -6.16 4.35
C SER A 16 2.63 -5.60 5.52
N THR A 17 1.53 -6.25 5.91
CA THR A 17 0.67 -5.82 7.02
C THR A 17 0.47 -6.97 8.03
N PRO A 18 -0.02 -6.71 9.26
CA PRO A 18 -0.37 -7.77 10.21
C PRO A 18 -1.43 -8.76 9.72
N LYS A 19 -2.17 -8.40 8.66
CA LYS A 19 -3.21 -9.23 8.03
C LYS A 19 -2.72 -9.92 6.75
N GLY A 20 -1.41 -9.88 6.47
CA GLY A 20 -0.79 -10.41 5.26
C GLY A 20 -0.37 -9.32 4.28
N VAL A 21 0.06 -9.75 3.09
CA VAL A 21 0.50 -8.86 2.00
C VAL A 21 -0.71 -8.36 1.22
N MET A 22 -0.81 -7.05 1.00
CA MET A 22 -1.92 -6.44 0.24
C MET A 22 -1.53 -5.11 -0.39
N SER A 23 -2.35 -4.60 -1.32
CA SER A 23 -2.15 -3.27 -1.89
C SER A 23 -2.44 -2.15 -0.89
N ASP A 24 -1.87 -0.97 -1.13
CA ASP A 24 -2.14 0.27 -0.41
C ASP A 24 -3.65 0.56 -0.27
N HIS A 25 -4.42 0.35 -1.34
CA HIS A 25 -5.87 0.56 -1.34
C HIS A 25 -6.59 -0.44 -0.42
N GLN A 26 -6.16 -1.71 -0.43
CA GLN A 26 -6.73 -2.74 0.44
C GLN A 26 -6.33 -2.51 1.90
N ALA A 27 -5.09 -2.09 2.18
CA ALA A 27 -4.63 -1.72 3.51
C ALA A 27 -5.45 -0.56 4.08
N LYS A 28 -5.69 0.48 3.26
CA LYS A 28 -6.55 1.62 3.62
C LYS A 28 -7.99 1.19 3.89
N LYS A 29 -8.59 0.34 3.04
CA LYS A 29 -9.94 -0.20 3.26
C LYS A 29 -10.04 -1.01 4.56
N ASN A 30 -8.97 -1.70 4.94
CA ASN A 30 -8.90 -2.51 6.15
C ASN A 30 -8.45 -1.72 7.39
N ASN A 31 -8.20 -0.42 7.27
CA ASN A 31 -7.62 0.45 8.31
C ASN A 31 -6.36 -0.13 8.96
N VAL A 32 -5.47 -0.72 8.16
CA VAL A 32 -4.18 -1.24 8.60
C VAL A 32 -3.03 -0.50 7.90
N GLY A 33 -1.95 -0.29 8.65
CA GLY A 33 -0.67 0.14 8.10
C GLY A 33 0.27 -1.04 7.87
N GLY A 34 1.41 -0.74 7.27
CA GLY A 34 2.41 -1.76 6.94
C GLY A 34 3.69 -1.16 6.39
N GLU A 35 4.64 -2.03 6.13
CA GLU A 35 5.89 -1.69 5.44
C GLU A 35 5.69 -1.86 3.93
N ILE A 36 6.20 -0.92 3.13
CA ILE A 36 6.17 -1.04 1.67
C ILE A 36 7.26 -2.02 1.25
N LEU A 37 6.86 -3.09 0.56
CA LEU A 37 7.79 -4.08 0.02
C LEU A 37 8.29 -3.69 -1.37
N CYS A 38 7.38 -3.23 -2.23
CA CYS A 38 7.70 -2.76 -3.57
C CYS A 38 6.60 -1.85 -4.12
N GLU A 39 6.94 -1.15 -5.21
CA GLU A 39 6.02 -0.32 -5.97
C GLU A 39 6.05 -0.77 -7.43
N VAL A 40 4.87 -0.88 -8.04
CA VAL A 40 4.70 -1.23 -9.45
C VAL A 40 4.26 0.01 -10.23
N PHE A 41 4.87 0.24 -11.39
CA PHE A 41 4.70 1.43 -12.22
C PHE A 41 4.79 1.18 -13.71
#